data_AF-A0A3C1KVZ4-F1
#
_entry.id   AF-A0A3C1KVZ4-F1
#
_cell.length_a   1.000
_cell.length_b   1.000
_cell.length_c   1.000
_cell.angle_alpha   90.00
_cell.angle_beta   90.00
_cell.angle_gamma   90.00
#
_symmetry.space_group_name_H-M   'P 1'
#
loop_
_entity.id
_entity.type
_entity.pdbx_description
1 polymer ?
#
loop_
_entity_poly.entity_id
_entity_poly.type
_entity_poly.pdbx_seq_one_letter_code
_entity_poly.pdbx_strand_id
1 'polypeptide(L)'
;MCVDLGQGKRCAEPCENGACETGQACKFFEEADEQGWFCTPAFVGQCNPCKNSSECGGPGLEDAACVNYGNMGSFCGLSCRGDSDCDAGYSCQMMQRIEGRPDLQCVKVDSLGLLTDCPCSDAAVNAQLETNCGVSDSLGHICPGTRYCTAQGLTVCSADTPKAELCDGADNDCDGATDEDACVDGNPCTDDSCDIGLGCINSQNTSPCDADSSVCTVGDVCELGTCVAGS
;
A
#
# COMPACT_ATOMS: atom_id res chain seq x y z
N MET A 1 -21.59 26.57 -17.23
CA MET A 1 -20.26 26.35 -17.84
C MET A 1 -20.09 24.88 -18.25
N CYS A 2 -19.18 24.54 -19.17
CA CYS A 2 -18.88 23.14 -19.48
C CYS A 2 -17.53 22.75 -18.90
N VAL A 3 -17.59 21.93 -17.85
CA VAL A 3 -16.45 21.51 -17.04
C VAL A 3 -15.87 20.26 -17.66
N ASP A 4 -14.55 20.20 -17.79
CA ASP A 4 -13.86 19.00 -18.22
C ASP A 4 -13.78 18.02 -17.04
N LEU A 5 -14.43 16.86 -17.19
CA LEU A 5 -14.56 15.85 -16.15
C LEU A 5 -13.63 14.65 -16.37
N GLY A 6 -12.64 14.76 -17.26
CA GLY A 6 -11.73 13.65 -17.58
C GLY A 6 -12.40 12.49 -18.33
N GLN A 7 -13.59 12.73 -18.89
CA GLN A 7 -14.34 11.89 -19.84
C GLN A 7 -14.93 12.76 -20.97
N GLY A 8 -14.37 13.97 -21.17
CA GLY A 8 -14.89 15.02 -22.03
C GLY A 8 -15.59 16.16 -21.27
N LYS A 9 -15.81 17.27 -21.99
CA LYS A 9 -16.53 18.43 -21.46
C LYS A 9 -18.03 18.12 -21.38
N ARG A 10 -18.59 18.08 -20.17
CA ARG A 10 -20.05 18.06 -19.97
C ARG A 10 -20.46 19.40 -19.38
N CYS A 11 -21.56 19.93 -19.88
CA CYS A 11 -22.11 21.18 -19.37
C CYS A 11 -22.70 20.92 -17.98
N ALA A 12 -22.09 21.53 -16.97
CA ALA A 12 -22.48 21.36 -15.58
C ALA A 12 -23.69 22.25 -15.31
N GLU A 13 -24.74 21.67 -14.73
CA GLU A 13 -25.94 22.40 -14.34
C GLU A 13 -25.66 23.19 -13.05
N PRO A 14 -26.19 24.41 -12.88
CA PRO A 14 -26.03 25.14 -11.63
C PRO A 14 -26.77 24.41 -10.50
N CYS A 15 -26.13 24.26 -9.33
CA CYS A 15 -26.80 23.73 -8.14
C CYS A 15 -27.35 24.88 -7.30
N GLU A 16 -28.68 25.01 -7.26
CA GLU A 16 -29.36 25.90 -6.32
C GLU A 16 -29.52 25.19 -4.96
N ASN A 17 -29.06 25.82 -3.88
CA ASN A 17 -29.14 25.31 -2.50
C ASN A 17 -28.42 23.97 -2.24
N GLY A 18 -27.39 23.64 -3.04
CA GLY A 18 -26.60 22.42 -2.86
C GLY A 18 -27.27 21.13 -3.34
N ALA A 19 -28.44 21.22 -3.99
CA ALA A 19 -29.14 20.06 -4.54
C ALA A 19 -28.61 19.73 -5.94
N CYS A 20 -28.23 18.46 -6.14
CA CYS A 20 -27.91 17.87 -7.43
C CYS A 20 -28.65 16.54 -7.60
N GLU A 21 -28.68 16.01 -8.83
CA GLU A 21 -29.21 14.67 -9.07
C GLU A 21 -28.39 13.60 -8.35
N THR A 22 -28.98 12.42 -8.15
CA THR A 22 -28.28 11.27 -7.56
C THR A 22 -26.99 10.98 -8.33
N GLY A 23 -25.85 10.90 -7.64
CA GLY A 23 -24.53 10.70 -8.26
C GLY A 23 -23.83 11.99 -8.69
N GLN A 24 -24.33 13.16 -8.31
CA GLN A 24 -23.68 14.45 -8.52
C GLN A 24 -23.41 15.18 -7.18
N ALA A 25 -22.30 15.92 -7.13
CA ALA A 25 -21.93 16.82 -6.05
C ALA A 25 -21.85 18.26 -6.58
N CYS A 26 -22.31 19.19 -5.75
CA CYS A 26 -22.31 20.62 -6.02
C CYS A 26 -20.91 21.20 -5.75
N LYS A 27 -20.12 21.43 -6.81
CA LYS A 27 -18.75 21.99 -6.72
C LYS A 27 -18.73 23.47 -7.13
N PHE A 28 -17.97 24.28 -6.40
CA PHE A 28 -17.73 25.68 -6.75
C PHE A 28 -16.59 25.77 -7.77
N PHE A 29 -16.81 26.52 -8.84
CA PHE A 29 -15.82 26.81 -9.87
C PHE A 29 -15.55 28.30 -9.94
N GLU A 30 -14.28 28.65 -10.09
CA GLU A 30 -13.82 30.02 -10.30
C GLU A 30 -12.87 30.02 -11.51
N GLU A 31 -13.39 30.39 -12.68
CA GLU A 31 -12.61 30.47 -13.91
C GLU A 31 -12.86 31.79 -14.63
N ALA A 32 -11.78 32.56 -14.82
CA ALA A 32 -11.59 33.76 -15.65
C ALA A 32 -12.56 34.96 -15.48
N ASP A 33 -13.84 34.77 -15.21
CA ASP A 33 -14.86 35.79 -14.86
C ASP A 33 -16.24 35.16 -14.50
N GLU A 34 -16.36 33.81 -14.47
CA GLU A 34 -17.57 33.11 -14.02
C GLU A 34 -17.32 32.42 -12.67
N GLN A 35 -18.09 32.83 -11.66
CA GLN A 35 -18.14 32.21 -10.35
C GLN A 35 -19.50 31.55 -10.18
N GLY A 36 -19.52 30.28 -9.81
CA GLY A 36 -20.78 29.57 -9.64
C GLY A 36 -20.63 28.19 -9.03
N TRP A 37 -21.71 27.73 -8.44
CA TRP A 37 -21.87 26.37 -7.94
C TRP A 37 -22.50 25.51 -9.05
N PHE A 38 -21.84 24.42 -9.41
CA PHE A 38 -22.31 23.54 -10.48
C PHE A 38 -22.30 22.07 -10.03
N CYS A 39 -23.33 21.33 -10.45
CA CYS A 39 -23.41 19.90 -10.31
C CYS A 39 -22.40 19.22 -11.21
N THR A 40 -21.45 18.53 -10.57
CA THR A 40 -20.48 17.64 -11.22
C THR A 40 -20.71 16.23 -10.72
N PRO A 41 -20.30 15.18 -11.43
CA PRO A 41 -20.40 13.83 -10.88
C PRO A 41 -19.73 13.75 -9.50
N ALA A 42 -20.42 13.18 -8.51
CA ALA A 42 -19.90 13.02 -7.14
C ALA A 42 -18.61 12.19 -7.12
N PHE A 43 -18.43 11.38 -8.16
CA PHE A 43 -17.30 10.50 -8.40
C PHE A 43 -16.07 11.21 -8.99
N VAL A 44 -16.09 12.53 -9.17
CA VAL A 44 -14.90 13.27 -9.61
C VAL A 44 -13.84 13.18 -8.51
N GLY A 45 -12.87 12.29 -8.72
CA GLY A 45 -11.81 11.98 -7.77
C GLY A 45 -11.95 10.61 -7.11
N GLN A 46 -13.11 9.95 -7.20
CA GLN A 46 -13.24 8.59 -6.68
C GLN A 46 -12.31 7.64 -7.43
N CYS A 47 -11.68 6.72 -6.72
CA CYS A 47 -10.64 5.83 -7.22
C CYS A 47 -9.34 6.51 -7.66
N ASN A 48 -9.20 7.83 -7.57
CA ASN A 48 -7.91 8.44 -7.85
C ASN A 48 -6.89 7.99 -6.79
N PRO A 49 -5.62 7.76 -7.19
CA PRO A 49 -4.51 7.63 -6.26
C PRO A 49 -4.47 8.83 -5.31
N CYS A 50 -4.19 8.57 -4.03
CA CYS A 50 -4.12 9.62 -3.01
C CYS A 50 -3.09 9.31 -1.93
N LYS A 51 -2.59 10.36 -1.28
CA LYS A 51 -1.68 10.28 -0.13
C LYS A 51 -2.34 10.68 1.19
N ASN A 52 -3.40 11.49 1.11
CA ASN A 52 -4.14 12.02 2.26
C ASN A 52 -5.59 12.29 1.84
N SER A 53 -6.48 12.46 2.81
CA SER A 53 -7.92 12.60 2.53
C SER A 53 -8.27 13.93 1.85
N SER A 54 -7.42 14.96 1.95
CA SER A 54 -7.66 16.25 1.29
C SER A 54 -7.56 16.18 -0.24
N GLU A 55 -6.87 15.17 -0.78
CA GLU A 55 -6.77 14.93 -2.23
C GLU A 55 -8.03 14.29 -2.82
N CYS A 56 -8.88 13.71 -1.98
CA CYS A 56 -10.11 13.03 -2.39
C CYS A 56 -11.33 13.95 -2.40
N GLY A 57 -11.24 15.07 -1.68
CA GLY A 57 -12.31 16.03 -1.54
C GLY A 57 -12.40 17.02 -2.69
N GLY A 58 -13.64 17.47 -2.95
CA GLY A 58 -13.94 18.75 -3.57
C GLY A 58 -15.11 19.39 -2.80
N PRO A 59 -15.48 20.65 -3.09
CA PRO A 59 -16.63 21.26 -2.43
C PRO A 59 -17.87 20.35 -2.53
N GLY A 60 -18.52 20.03 -1.40
CA GLY A 60 -19.67 19.10 -1.35
C GLY A 60 -19.34 17.61 -1.16
N LEU A 61 -18.07 17.23 -1.00
CA LEU A 61 -17.62 15.86 -0.70
C LEU A 61 -16.86 15.81 0.64
N GLU A 62 -17.46 16.33 1.69
CA GLU A 62 -16.79 16.56 2.99
C GLU A 62 -16.34 15.27 3.68
N ASP A 63 -16.90 14.12 3.31
CA ASP A 63 -16.57 12.80 3.87
C ASP A 63 -15.83 11.87 2.89
N ALA A 64 -15.29 12.42 1.79
CA ALA A 64 -14.37 11.67 0.93
C ALA A 64 -13.05 11.43 1.65
N ALA A 65 -12.53 10.21 1.59
CA ALA A 65 -11.34 9.84 2.33
C ALA A 65 -10.35 9.06 1.48
N CYS A 66 -9.07 9.25 1.77
CA CYS A 66 -8.03 8.40 1.22
C CYS A 66 -7.99 7.10 2.03
N VAL A 67 -8.29 5.98 1.38
CA VAL A 67 -8.43 4.68 2.03
C VAL A 67 -7.41 3.67 1.53
N ASN A 68 -7.01 2.77 2.41
CA ASN A 68 -5.97 1.78 2.19
C ASN A 68 -6.54 0.49 1.57
N TYR A 69 -6.03 0.10 0.40
CA TYR A 69 -6.32 -1.15 -0.31
C TYR A 69 -5.20 -2.21 -0.11
N GLY A 70 -4.43 -2.08 0.97
CA GLY A 70 -3.27 -2.93 1.28
C GLY A 70 -2.13 -2.73 0.28
N ASN A 71 -1.64 -3.84 -0.29
CA ASN A 71 -0.51 -3.85 -1.22
C ASN A 71 -0.84 -3.21 -2.58
N MET A 72 -2.13 -2.95 -2.84
CA MET A 72 -2.60 -2.22 -4.01
C MET A 72 -2.49 -0.70 -3.79
N GLY A 73 -2.15 -0.24 -2.59
CA GLY A 73 -1.99 1.18 -2.32
C GLY A 73 -3.23 1.84 -1.76
N SER A 74 -3.29 3.15 -1.93
CA SER A 74 -4.31 4.03 -1.38
C SER A 74 -5.07 4.77 -2.47
N PHE A 75 -6.39 4.80 -2.33
CA PHE A 75 -7.29 5.40 -3.30
C PHE A 75 -8.40 6.19 -2.62
N CYS A 76 -8.95 7.15 -3.35
CA CYS A 76 -10.06 7.94 -2.86
C CYS A 76 -11.37 7.16 -2.82
N GLY A 77 -11.94 7.05 -1.63
CA GLY A 77 -13.29 6.59 -1.38
C GLY A 77 -14.26 7.76 -1.18
N LEU A 78 -15.56 7.44 -1.28
CA LEU A 78 -16.66 8.35 -0.97
C LEU A 78 -17.48 7.77 0.18
N SER A 79 -17.87 8.58 1.14
CA SER A 79 -18.74 8.14 2.24
C SER A 79 -20.06 7.52 1.76
N CYS A 80 -20.48 6.48 2.46
CA CYS A 80 -21.70 5.74 2.15
C CYS A 80 -22.32 5.14 3.41
N ARG A 81 -23.61 4.81 3.33
CA ARG A 81 -24.35 4.06 4.37
C ARG A 81 -24.63 2.62 3.96
N GLY A 82 -24.68 2.35 2.66
CA GLY A 82 -24.77 1.00 2.09
C GLY A 82 -24.51 1.00 0.59
N ASP A 83 -24.52 -0.19 -0.03
CA ASP A 83 -24.21 -0.37 -1.46
C ASP A 83 -25.13 0.41 -2.40
N SER A 84 -26.35 0.75 -1.96
CA SER A 84 -27.28 1.59 -2.74
C SER A 84 -26.77 3.01 -2.98
N ASP A 85 -25.81 3.47 -2.18
CA ASP A 85 -25.20 4.79 -2.30
C ASP A 85 -24.00 4.78 -3.28
N CYS A 86 -23.55 3.58 -3.70
CA CYS A 86 -22.38 3.41 -4.53
C CYS A 86 -22.74 3.14 -6.00
N ASP A 87 -21.90 3.66 -6.89
CA ASP A 87 -22.02 3.44 -8.32
C ASP A 87 -21.71 2.00 -8.73
N ALA A 88 -22.14 1.63 -9.95
CA ALA A 88 -21.89 0.30 -10.49
C ALA A 88 -20.40 -0.05 -10.49
N GLY A 89 -20.06 -1.21 -9.89
CA GLY A 89 -18.68 -1.65 -9.73
C GLY A 89 -17.95 -1.04 -8.53
N TYR A 90 -18.68 -0.40 -7.63
CA TYR A 90 -18.25 -0.02 -6.29
C TYR A 90 -19.15 -0.68 -5.24
N SER A 91 -18.63 -0.86 -4.04
CA SER A 91 -19.38 -1.38 -2.89
C SER A 91 -19.02 -0.57 -1.64
N CYS A 92 -20.00 -0.40 -0.76
CA CYS A 92 -19.86 0.31 0.50
C CYS A 92 -19.22 -0.62 1.53
N GLN A 93 -17.92 -0.45 1.76
CA GLN A 93 -17.16 -1.31 2.67
C GLN A 93 -16.54 -0.50 3.80
N MET A 94 -16.31 -1.14 4.94
CA MET A 94 -15.59 -0.52 6.05
C MET A 94 -14.10 -0.54 5.73
N MET A 95 -13.54 0.62 5.46
CA MET A 95 -12.17 0.79 4.98
C MET A 95 -11.33 1.51 6.01
N GLN A 96 -10.06 1.11 6.13
CA GLN A 96 -9.08 1.86 6.90
C GLN A 96 -8.70 3.13 6.13
N ARG A 97 -9.00 4.29 6.70
CA ARG A 97 -8.46 5.56 6.20
C ARG A 97 -6.96 5.62 6.44
N ILE A 98 -6.23 6.27 5.53
CA ILE A 98 -4.82 6.62 5.75
C ILE A 98 -4.70 7.55 6.96
N GLU A 99 -5.71 8.41 7.17
CA GLU A 99 -5.80 9.31 8.30
C GLU A 99 -7.09 9.08 9.10
N GLY A 100 -6.94 8.84 10.40
CA GLY A 100 -8.08 8.67 11.31
C GLY A 100 -8.59 7.24 11.40
N ARG A 101 -9.87 7.11 11.79
CA ARG A 101 -10.48 5.81 12.08
C ARG A 101 -11.00 5.13 10.80
N PRO A 102 -11.21 3.81 10.79
CA PRO A 102 -11.97 3.18 9.71
C PRO A 102 -13.34 3.83 9.52
N ASP A 103 -13.85 3.81 8.29
CA ASP A 103 -15.19 4.33 7.95
C ASP A 103 -15.79 3.60 6.75
N LEU A 104 -17.10 3.73 6.55
CA LEU A 104 -17.79 3.21 5.38
C LEU A 104 -17.49 4.08 4.16
N GLN A 105 -16.95 3.47 3.11
CA GLN A 105 -16.56 4.15 1.88
C GLN A 105 -16.93 3.29 0.66
N CYS A 106 -17.45 3.93 -0.38
CA CYS A 106 -17.63 3.33 -1.70
C CYS A 106 -16.27 3.10 -2.33
N VAL A 107 -15.87 1.83 -2.40
CA VAL A 107 -14.58 1.37 -2.93
C VAL A 107 -14.77 0.45 -4.11
N LYS A 108 -13.74 0.43 -4.96
CA LYS A 108 -13.76 -0.30 -6.23
C LYS A 108 -13.69 -1.80 -5.98
N VAL A 109 -14.65 -2.50 -6.55
CA VAL A 109 -14.73 -3.96 -6.44
C VAL A 109 -14.84 -4.62 -7.81
N ASP A 110 -14.41 -5.88 -7.86
CA ASP A 110 -14.63 -6.75 -9.00
C ASP A 110 -16.08 -7.30 -9.02
N SER A 111 -16.37 -8.20 -9.97
CA SER A 111 -17.69 -8.84 -10.08
C SER A 111 -18.06 -9.75 -8.91
N LEU A 112 -17.10 -10.09 -8.03
CA LEU A 112 -17.28 -10.90 -6.85
C LEU A 112 -17.40 -10.06 -5.57
N GLY A 113 -17.30 -8.73 -5.68
CA GLY A 113 -17.34 -7.81 -4.54
C GLY A 113 -16.01 -7.70 -3.79
N LEU A 114 -14.92 -8.23 -4.34
CA LEU A 114 -13.58 -8.10 -3.76
C LEU A 114 -12.91 -6.82 -4.24
N LEU A 115 -12.12 -6.19 -3.36
CA LEU A 115 -11.33 -5.00 -3.71
C LEU A 115 -10.49 -5.28 -4.97
N THR A 116 -10.51 -4.33 -5.89
CA THR A 116 -9.75 -4.43 -7.14
C THR A 116 -9.09 -3.09 -7.46
N ASP A 117 -8.14 -3.12 -8.40
CA ASP A 117 -7.37 -1.95 -8.78
C ASP A 117 -8.27 -0.85 -9.33
N CYS A 118 -7.95 0.38 -8.94
CA CYS A 118 -8.62 1.55 -9.47
C CYS A 118 -8.12 1.86 -10.89
N PRO A 119 -9.03 2.04 -11.86
CA PRO A 119 -8.64 2.52 -13.18
C PRO A 119 -8.17 3.98 -13.11
N CYS A 120 -7.23 4.34 -13.97
CA CYS A 120 -6.77 5.72 -14.08
C CYS A 120 -7.72 6.55 -14.95
N SER A 121 -8.21 7.66 -14.39
CA SER A 121 -8.93 8.68 -15.15
C SER A 121 -7.96 9.54 -15.97
N ASP A 122 -8.43 10.18 -17.06
CA ASP A 122 -7.60 11.11 -17.84
C ASP A 122 -7.03 12.23 -16.96
N ALA A 123 -7.80 12.70 -15.97
CA ALA A 123 -7.36 13.67 -14.99
C ALA A 123 -6.21 13.13 -14.13
N ALA A 124 -6.30 11.87 -13.66
CA ALA A 124 -5.24 11.23 -12.88
C ALA A 124 -3.95 11.03 -13.70
N VAL A 125 -4.08 10.69 -14.99
CA VAL A 125 -2.94 10.58 -15.92
C VAL A 125 -2.28 11.93 -16.15
N ASN A 126 -3.07 12.97 -16.46
CA ASN A 126 -2.56 14.32 -16.69
C ASN A 126 -1.91 14.94 -15.44
N ALA A 127 -2.44 14.62 -14.26
CA ALA A 127 -1.87 15.05 -12.98
C ALA A 127 -0.74 14.13 -12.47
N GLN A 128 -0.41 13.06 -13.20
CA GLN A 128 0.60 12.07 -12.83
C GLN A 128 0.41 11.55 -11.39
N LEU A 129 -0.84 11.27 -11.01
CA LEU A 129 -1.15 10.81 -9.65
C LEU A 129 -0.46 9.47 -9.37
N GLU A 130 0.03 9.33 -8.15
CA GLU A 130 0.76 8.15 -7.68
C GLU A 130 0.17 7.61 -6.37
N THR A 131 0.36 6.31 -6.16
CA THR A 131 -0.04 5.63 -4.93
C THR A 131 1.09 4.71 -4.47
N ASN A 132 1.09 4.38 -3.18
CA ASN A 132 1.95 3.34 -2.64
C ASN A 132 1.55 1.96 -3.20
N CYS A 133 2.43 0.98 -3.08
CA CYS A 133 2.11 -0.42 -3.36
C CYS A 133 3.07 -1.30 -2.57
N GLY A 134 2.81 -2.60 -2.55
CA GLY A 134 3.68 -3.57 -1.91
C GLY A 134 3.82 -4.83 -2.74
N VAL A 135 5.00 -5.44 -2.71
CA VAL A 135 5.23 -6.80 -3.22
C VAL A 135 5.51 -7.68 -2.03
N SER A 136 4.71 -8.74 -1.89
CA SER A 136 4.82 -9.69 -0.79
C SER A 136 5.39 -11.02 -1.25
N ASP A 137 6.09 -11.71 -0.36
CA ASP A 137 6.54 -13.08 -0.55
C ASP A 137 5.57 -14.11 0.08
N SER A 138 6.00 -15.36 0.18
CA SER A 138 5.22 -16.43 0.82
C SER A 138 5.23 -16.39 2.34
N LEU A 139 6.21 -15.71 2.96
CA LEU A 139 6.34 -15.60 4.41
C LEU A 139 5.54 -14.41 4.97
N GLY A 140 5.16 -13.47 4.10
CA GLY A 140 4.34 -12.32 4.43
C GLY A 140 5.12 -11.03 4.61
N HIS A 141 6.41 -11.00 4.23
CA HIS A 141 7.20 -9.78 4.19
C HIS A 141 6.72 -8.91 3.02
N ILE A 142 6.73 -7.59 3.16
CA ILE A 142 6.12 -6.68 2.19
C ILE A 142 7.10 -5.53 1.89
N CYS A 143 7.75 -5.61 0.74
CA CYS A 143 8.58 -4.52 0.28
C CYS A 143 7.72 -3.37 -0.26
N PRO A 144 7.91 -2.14 0.24
CA PRO A 144 7.14 -0.99 -0.20
C PRO A 144 7.63 -0.49 -1.56
N GLY A 145 6.71 0.05 -2.34
CA GLY A 145 7.01 0.70 -3.61
C GLY A 145 5.96 1.74 -3.96
N THR A 146 6.10 2.29 -5.16
CA THR A 146 5.15 3.24 -5.73
C THR A 146 4.70 2.80 -7.12
N ARG A 147 3.52 3.27 -7.51
CA ARG A 147 3.00 3.14 -8.87
C ARG A 147 2.19 4.38 -9.24
N TYR A 148 2.19 4.73 -10.52
CA TYR A 148 1.57 5.96 -11.01
C TYR A 148 0.64 5.70 -12.19
N CYS A 149 -0.26 6.66 -12.43
CA CYS A 149 -1.24 6.55 -13.50
C CYS A 149 -0.66 6.83 -14.89
N THR A 150 -0.97 5.94 -15.83
CA THR A 150 -0.66 6.07 -17.26
C THR A 150 -1.93 5.86 -18.10
N ALA A 151 -1.86 6.17 -19.40
CA ALA A 151 -2.97 5.91 -20.32
C ALA A 151 -3.36 4.42 -20.41
N GLN A 152 -2.48 3.51 -19.97
CA GLN A 152 -2.71 2.07 -19.93
C GLN A 152 -3.19 1.58 -18.54
N GLY A 153 -3.36 2.48 -17.57
CA GLY A 153 -3.68 2.16 -16.18
C GLY A 153 -2.50 2.43 -15.23
N LEU A 154 -2.57 1.89 -14.03
CA LEU A 154 -1.47 1.97 -13.06
C LEU A 154 -0.27 1.18 -13.55
N THR A 155 0.93 1.72 -13.35
CA THR A 155 2.16 0.95 -13.59
C THR A 155 2.26 -0.27 -12.69
N VAL A 156 3.13 -1.21 -13.06
CA VAL A 156 3.58 -2.24 -12.13
C VAL A 156 4.16 -1.58 -10.87
N CYS A 157 4.03 -2.26 -9.73
CA CYS A 157 4.63 -1.79 -8.50
C CYS A 157 6.15 -1.71 -8.66
N SER A 158 6.75 -0.59 -8.25
CA SER A 158 8.21 -0.41 -8.29
C SER A 158 8.95 -1.10 -7.13
N ALA A 159 8.22 -1.71 -6.19
CA ALA A 159 8.82 -2.44 -5.09
C ALA A 159 9.67 -3.61 -5.60
N ASP A 160 10.83 -3.82 -4.97
CA ASP A 160 11.57 -5.06 -5.11
C ASP A 160 10.79 -6.23 -4.52
N THR A 161 11.06 -7.44 -5.00
CA THR A 161 10.61 -8.65 -4.31
C THR A 161 11.45 -8.84 -3.04
N PRO A 162 10.87 -9.22 -1.90
CA PRO A 162 11.63 -9.68 -0.73
C PRO A 162 12.70 -10.70 -1.13
N LYS A 163 13.93 -10.50 -0.66
CA LYS A 163 15.09 -11.37 -0.91
C LYS A 163 15.81 -11.57 0.41
N ALA A 164 16.36 -12.76 0.63
CA ALA A 164 17.16 -13.05 1.82
C ALA A 164 18.19 -11.94 2.09
N GLU A 165 18.35 -11.61 3.37
CA GLU A 165 19.26 -10.59 3.86
C GLU A 165 20.69 -10.78 3.37
N LEU A 166 21.33 -9.67 3.06
CA LEU A 166 22.77 -9.57 2.81
C LEU A 166 23.37 -8.70 3.90
N CYS A 167 24.65 -8.90 4.22
CA CYS A 167 25.34 -8.06 5.18
C CYS A 167 25.75 -6.73 4.51
N ASP A 168 24.75 -5.93 4.12
CA ASP A 168 24.91 -4.67 3.42
C ASP A 168 24.23 -3.48 4.11
N GLY A 169 23.58 -3.72 5.26
CA GLY A 169 22.94 -2.70 6.08
C GLY A 169 21.58 -2.28 5.54
N ALA A 170 20.98 -3.07 4.66
CA ALA A 170 19.65 -2.86 4.13
C ALA A 170 18.77 -4.08 4.37
N ASP A 171 17.57 -3.82 4.87
CA ASP A 171 16.46 -4.77 4.96
C ASP A 171 16.05 -5.20 3.53
N ASN A 172 16.60 -6.33 3.07
CA ASN A 172 16.42 -6.85 1.71
C ASN A 172 15.15 -7.68 1.55
N ASP A 173 14.66 -8.28 2.64
CA ASP A 173 13.41 -9.02 2.66
C ASP A 173 12.21 -8.19 3.15
N CYS A 174 12.46 -7.00 3.69
CA CYS A 174 11.46 -6.03 4.12
C CYS A 174 10.61 -6.52 5.32
N ASP A 175 11.21 -7.27 6.24
CA ASP A 175 10.56 -7.73 7.47
C ASP A 175 10.68 -6.72 8.65
N GLY A 176 11.50 -5.68 8.49
CA GLY A 176 11.74 -4.62 9.46
C GLY A 176 12.92 -4.85 10.41
N ALA A 177 13.60 -5.99 10.30
CA ALA A 177 14.93 -6.20 10.82
C ALA A 177 15.97 -5.87 9.73
N THR A 178 17.25 -5.93 10.06
CA THR A 178 18.31 -5.57 9.11
C THR A 178 19.45 -6.54 9.33
N ASP A 179 19.80 -7.27 8.28
CA ASP A 179 20.91 -8.22 8.23
C ASP A 179 20.81 -9.38 9.26
N GLU A 180 19.65 -9.66 9.83
CA GLU A 180 19.46 -10.61 10.96
C GLU A 180 19.71 -12.08 10.60
N ASP A 181 19.55 -12.43 9.33
CA ASP A 181 19.88 -13.76 8.80
C ASP A 181 21.01 -13.73 7.76
N ALA A 182 21.65 -12.57 7.56
CA ALA A 182 22.61 -12.35 6.46
C ALA A 182 23.88 -13.21 6.53
N CYS A 183 24.29 -13.58 7.74
CA CYS A 183 25.58 -14.24 7.99
C CYS A 183 25.46 -15.64 8.59
N VAL A 184 24.24 -16.16 8.70
CA VAL A 184 23.98 -17.45 9.33
C VAL A 184 24.61 -18.57 8.48
N ASP A 185 25.63 -19.24 9.02
CA ASP A 185 26.33 -20.32 8.31
C ASP A 185 25.82 -21.72 8.70
N GLY A 186 24.89 -21.77 9.65
CA GLY A 186 24.29 -23.00 10.16
C GLY A 186 25.18 -23.79 11.12
N ASN A 187 26.32 -23.24 11.54
CA ASN A 187 27.19 -23.84 12.54
C ASN A 187 26.79 -23.38 13.95
N PRO A 188 26.28 -24.27 14.82
CA PRO A 188 25.93 -23.89 16.20
C PRO A 188 27.16 -23.48 17.05
N CYS A 189 28.37 -23.79 16.57
CA CYS A 189 29.62 -23.47 17.22
C CYS A 189 30.26 -22.14 16.80
N THR A 190 29.50 -21.31 16.08
CA THR A 190 29.84 -19.93 15.82
C THR A 190 28.74 -19.00 16.31
N ASP A 191 29.16 -17.83 16.79
CA ASP A 191 28.30 -16.68 16.97
C ASP A 191 28.40 -15.86 15.68
N ASP A 192 27.32 -15.86 14.91
CA ASP A 192 27.24 -15.21 13.61
C ASP A 192 26.81 -13.74 13.81
N SER A 193 27.51 -12.84 13.13
CA SER A 193 27.20 -11.41 13.19
C SER A 193 27.57 -10.73 11.88
N CYS A 194 26.76 -9.72 11.52
CA CYS A 194 27.05 -8.84 10.42
C CYS A 194 27.73 -7.55 10.94
N ASP A 195 28.93 -7.26 10.44
CA ASP A 195 29.56 -5.96 10.58
C ASP A 195 29.76 -5.36 9.19
N ILE A 196 29.16 -4.21 8.91
CA ILE A 196 29.18 -3.59 7.58
C ILE A 196 30.60 -3.30 7.06
N GLY A 197 31.58 -3.08 7.97
CA GLY A 197 32.96 -2.81 7.61
C GLY A 197 33.81 -4.07 7.40
N LEU A 198 33.48 -5.16 8.09
CA LEU A 198 34.23 -6.41 8.10
C LEU A 198 33.56 -7.54 7.31
N GLY A 199 32.28 -7.39 6.98
CA GLY A 199 31.41 -8.42 6.43
C GLY A 199 30.91 -9.39 7.50
N CYS A 200 30.60 -10.61 7.08
CA CYS A 200 30.18 -11.67 8.00
C CYS A 200 31.31 -12.13 8.92
N ILE A 201 31.01 -12.15 10.21
CA ILE A 201 31.90 -12.59 11.27
C ILE A 201 31.24 -13.77 11.98
N ASN A 202 31.88 -14.94 11.87
CA ASN A 202 31.43 -16.17 12.53
C ASN A 202 32.45 -16.51 13.62
N SER A 203 32.26 -15.96 14.82
CA SER A 203 33.21 -16.10 15.92
C SER A 203 33.01 -17.42 16.63
N GLN A 204 34.05 -18.25 16.74
CA GLN A 204 33.96 -19.54 17.42
C GLN A 204 33.48 -19.35 18.87
N ASN A 205 32.47 -20.11 19.26
CA ASN A 205 31.94 -20.10 20.62
C ASN A 205 32.29 -21.41 21.35
N THR A 206 31.94 -21.47 22.63
CA THR A 206 32.09 -22.66 23.47
C THR A 206 30.73 -23.09 24.04
N SER A 207 29.65 -22.82 23.30
CA SER A 207 28.29 -23.14 23.70
C SER A 207 28.04 -24.65 23.63
N PRO A 208 27.04 -25.16 24.36
CA PRO A 208 26.55 -26.52 24.14
C PRO A 208 26.05 -26.67 22.70
N CYS A 209 26.32 -27.82 22.11
CA CYS A 209 25.87 -28.18 20.76
C CYS A 209 25.42 -29.65 20.76
N ASP A 210 24.97 -30.15 19.62
CA ASP A 210 24.60 -31.56 19.44
C ASP A 210 25.37 -32.10 18.23
N ALA A 211 26.37 -32.94 18.46
CA ALA A 211 27.29 -33.41 17.42
C ALA A 211 26.66 -34.47 16.50
N ASP A 212 25.65 -35.20 16.98
CA ASP A 212 25.09 -36.36 16.30
C ASP A 212 23.55 -36.35 16.20
N SER A 213 22.91 -35.22 16.50
CA SER A 213 21.43 -35.06 16.55
C SER A 213 20.76 -36.06 17.49
N SER A 214 21.49 -36.49 18.53
CA SER A 214 21.04 -37.51 19.47
C SER A 214 20.68 -36.86 20.79
N VAL A 215 19.41 -36.95 21.19
CA VAL A 215 18.96 -36.46 22.51
C VAL A 215 19.58 -37.21 23.71
N CYS A 216 20.43 -38.21 23.46
CA CYS A 216 21.05 -39.07 24.47
C CYS A 216 22.52 -38.74 24.75
N THR A 217 23.20 -37.99 23.88
CA THR A 217 24.57 -37.50 24.11
C THR A 217 24.50 -36.31 25.07
N VAL A 218 25.29 -36.36 26.15
CA VAL A 218 25.28 -35.33 27.20
C VAL A 218 26.69 -34.75 27.29
N GLY A 219 26.82 -33.43 27.17
CA GLY A 219 28.09 -32.73 27.35
C GLY A 219 28.82 -32.38 26.05
N ASP A 220 28.16 -32.50 24.90
CA ASP A 220 28.64 -31.98 23.62
C ASP A 220 28.87 -30.47 23.71
N VAL A 221 30.06 -30.04 23.30
CA VAL A 221 30.49 -28.65 23.42
C VAL A 221 31.27 -28.21 22.19
N CYS A 222 31.11 -26.95 21.84
CA CYS A 222 31.87 -26.32 20.80
C CYS A 222 33.33 -26.13 21.21
N GLU A 223 34.25 -26.67 20.41
CA GLU A 223 35.68 -26.49 20.55
C GLU A 223 36.28 -26.18 19.17
N LEU A 224 36.97 -25.04 19.07
CA LEU A 224 37.59 -24.54 17.83
C LEU A 224 36.63 -24.49 16.62
N GLY A 225 35.37 -24.11 16.86
CA GLY A 225 34.33 -23.99 15.82
C GLY A 225 33.74 -25.33 15.35
N THR A 226 34.02 -26.44 16.03
CA THR A 226 33.43 -27.76 15.75
C THR A 226 32.71 -28.26 16.99
N CYS A 227 31.54 -28.90 16.81
CA CYS A 227 30.86 -29.57 17.89
C CYS A 227 31.59 -30.88 18.24
N VAL A 228 32.13 -30.98 19.45
CA VAL A 228 32.85 -32.17 19.93
C VAL A 228 31.93 -32.96 20.86
N ALA A 229 31.78 -34.26 20.57
CA ALA A 229 30.95 -35.16 21.35
C ALA A 229 31.45 -35.26 22.81
N GLY A 230 30.52 -35.08 23.74
CA GLY A 230 30.70 -35.35 25.16
C GLY A 230 30.87 -36.84 25.43
N SER A 231 31.47 -37.16 26.58
CA SER A 231 31.72 -38.52 27.04
C SER A 231 30.55 -39.12 27.81
#